data_AF-Q0A8X3-F1
#
_entry.id   AF-Q0A8X3-F1
#
_cell.length_a   1.000
_cell.length_b   1.000
_cell.length_c   1.000
_cell.angle_alpha   90.00
_cell.angle_beta   90.00
_cell.angle_gamma   90.00
#
_symmetry.space_group_name_H-M   'P 1'
#
loop_
_entity.id
_entity.type
_entity.pdbx_description
1 polymer ?
#
loop_
_entity_poly.entity_id
_entity_poly.type
_entity_poly.pdbx_seq_one_letter_code
_entity_poly.pdbx_strand_id
1 'polypeptide(L)'
;MPSSTIPGWLKWGYLGFVAVLVPAYFWWYGPANFLWFSNAALLLGLAGVWLGHRLILSSLLIAVLVPELGWIMGFLSGLVLGGEPPLGVTAYMFDPDIPPFIRALSLYHAVLPFLLLWLVVRLGYDRRAVLCWPPVGWTLLVASYLLSTPEQNINWVFGISEPQQLMPPWLWLAALLTASTLLWGATHLLVTYLLRWSHAAR
;
A
#
# COMPACT_ATOMS: atom_id res chain seq x y z
N MET A 1 28.26 -8.22 9.53
CA MET A 1 26.95 -8.40 8.87
C MET A 1 25.88 -7.76 9.75
N PRO A 2 25.05 -6.82 9.28
CA PRO A 2 23.90 -6.41 10.08
C PRO A 2 23.04 -7.64 10.38
N SER A 3 22.52 -7.76 11.60
CA SER A 3 21.76 -8.92 12.03
C SER A 3 20.53 -9.14 11.11
N SER A 4 20.37 -10.36 10.59
CA SER A 4 19.21 -10.79 9.80
C SER A 4 17.90 -10.86 10.60
N THR A 5 17.95 -10.57 11.90
CA THR A 5 16.79 -10.57 12.79
C THR A 5 16.13 -9.19 12.80
N ILE A 6 14.80 -9.16 12.79
CA ILE A 6 14.04 -7.93 12.96
C ILE A 6 14.00 -7.56 14.46
N PRO A 7 14.26 -6.30 14.86
CA PRO A 7 14.25 -5.89 16.25
C PRO A 7 12.89 -6.11 16.93
N GLY A 8 12.88 -6.55 18.19
CA GLY A 8 11.66 -6.83 18.94
C GLY A 8 10.77 -5.59 19.15
N TRP A 9 11.36 -4.42 19.38
CA TRP A 9 10.60 -3.17 19.54
C TRP A 9 9.76 -2.84 18.31
N LEU A 10 10.26 -3.15 17.10
CA LEU A 10 9.51 -2.93 15.87
C LEU A 10 8.33 -3.89 15.77
N LYS A 11 8.51 -5.16 16.13
CA LYS A 11 7.42 -6.16 16.12
C LYS A 11 6.27 -5.73 17.03
N TRP A 12 6.59 -5.33 18.26
CA TRP A 12 5.60 -4.91 19.25
C TRP A 12 5.00 -3.55 18.94
N GLY A 13 5.79 -2.58 18.47
CA GLY A 13 5.29 -1.28 18.04
C GLY A 13 4.35 -1.38 16.84
N TYR A 14 4.69 -2.21 15.85
CA TYR A 14 3.82 -2.48 14.70
C TYR A 14 2.52 -3.17 15.13
N LEU A 15 2.60 -4.18 16.00
CA LEU A 15 1.40 -4.83 16.54
C LEU A 15 0.51 -3.83 17.29
N GLY A 16 1.09 -3.00 18.15
CA GLY A 16 0.37 -1.98 18.90
C GLY A 16 -0.33 -0.97 17.99
N PHE A 17 0.35 -0.51 16.94
CA PHE A 17 -0.24 0.39 15.94
C PHE A 17 -1.43 -0.26 15.22
N VAL A 18 -1.26 -1.50 14.73
CA VAL A 18 -2.34 -2.24 14.05
C VAL A 18 -3.51 -2.52 15.00
N ALA A 19 -3.25 -2.83 16.27
CA ALA A 19 -4.28 -3.08 17.27
C ALA A 19 -5.13 -1.84 17.57
N VAL A 20 -4.61 -0.63 17.36
CA VAL A 20 -5.38 0.63 17.44
C VAL A 20 -6.06 0.95 16.12
N LEU A 21 -5.35 0.80 15.00
CA LEU A 21 -5.85 1.17 13.67
C LEU A 21 -7.05 0.31 13.26
N VAL A 22 -6.96 -1.02 13.44
CA VAL A 22 -8.00 -1.95 12.98
C VAL A 22 -9.37 -1.64 13.57
N PRO A 23 -9.57 -1.56 14.90
CA PRO A 23 -10.88 -1.24 15.44
C PRO A 23 -11.36 0.16 15.05
N ALA A 24 -10.46 1.15 15.00
CA ALA A 24 -10.83 2.52 14.61
C ALA A 24 -11.30 2.59 13.15
N TYR A 25 -10.59 1.95 12.22
CA TYR A 25 -10.94 1.93 10.81
C TYR A 25 -12.15 1.07 10.53
N PHE A 26 -12.28 -0.06 11.22
CA PHE A 26 -13.45 -0.90 11.10
C PHE A 26 -14.72 -0.12 11.46
N TRP A 27 -14.67 0.63 12.56
CA TRP A 27 -15.82 1.42 13.01
C TRP A 27 -16.11 2.62 12.10
N TRP A 28 -15.07 3.32 11.64
CA TRP A 28 -15.23 4.54 10.84
C TRP A 28 -15.53 4.28 9.35
N TYR A 29 -14.74 3.41 8.71
CA TYR A 29 -14.82 3.15 7.25
C TYR A 29 -15.53 1.84 6.90
N GLY A 30 -15.76 0.96 7.88
CA GLY A 30 -16.30 -0.38 7.65
C GLY A 30 -15.25 -1.41 7.21
N PRO A 31 -15.64 -2.69 7.15
CA PRO A 31 -14.72 -3.80 6.89
C PRO A 31 -14.10 -3.79 5.48
N ALA A 32 -14.84 -3.32 4.48
CA ALA A 32 -14.36 -3.28 3.09
C ALA A 32 -13.08 -2.44 2.96
N ASN A 33 -12.90 -1.42 3.82
CA ASN A 33 -11.74 -0.54 3.81
C ASN A 33 -10.40 -1.30 3.92
N PHE A 34 -10.38 -2.48 4.55
CA PHE A 34 -9.15 -3.30 4.64
C PHE A 34 -8.72 -3.95 3.32
N LEU A 35 -9.54 -3.84 2.26
CA LEU A 35 -9.19 -4.29 0.91
C LEU A 35 -8.27 -3.31 0.17
N TRP A 36 -8.15 -2.05 0.62
CA TRP A 36 -7.13 -1.13 0.10
C TRP A 36 -5.76 -1.78 0.15
N PHE A 37 -4.98 -1.67 -0.94
CA PHE A 37 -3.66 -2.28 -1.02
C PHE A 37 -2.73 -1.85 0.13
N SER A 38 -2.82 -0.59 0.54
CA SER A 38 -2.06 -0.05 1.67
C SER A 38 -2.44 -0.73 3.00
N ASN A 39 -3.73 -0.91 3.27
CA ASN A 39 -4.23 -1.61 4.46
C ASN A 39 -3.86 -3.10 4.43
N ALA A 40 -4.05 -3.77 3.29
CA ALA A 40 -3.63 -5.15 3.12
C ALA A 40 -2.11 -5.32 3.32
N ALA A 41 -1.30 -4.39 2.79
CA ALA A 41 0.14 -4.40 3.00
C ALA A 41 0.55 -4.10 4.44
N LEU A 42 -0.17 -3.23 5.15
CA LEU A 42 0.04 -3.00 6.57
C LEU A 42 -0.23 -4.29 7.38
N LEU A 43 -1.35 -4.97 7.15
CA LEU A 43 -1.73 -6.17 7.89
C LEU A 43 -0.85 -7.39 7.55
N LEU A 44 -0.64 -7.65 6.26
CA LEU A 44 0.27 -8.72 5.81
C LEU A 44 1.72 -8.40 6.18
N GLY A 45 2.08 -7.12 6.26
CA GLY A 45 3.39 -6.63 6.67
C GLY A 45 3.69 -6.97 8.12
N LEU A 46 2.70 -6.84 9.01
CA LEU A 46 2.80 -7.30 10.39
C LEU A 46 3.13 -8.80 10.45
N ALA A 47 2.40 -9.63 9.71
CA ALA A 47 2.69 -11.07 9.63
C ALA A 47 4.10 -11.34 9.08
N GLY A 48 4.49 -10.68 7.99
CA GLY A 48 5.82 -10.78 7.40
C GLY A 48 6.94 -10.38 8.37
N VAL A 49 6.72 -9.36 9.19
CA VAL A 49 7.65 -8.89 10.24
C VAL A 49 7.77 -9.90 11.38
N TRP A 50 6.67 -10.48 11.83
CA TRP A 50 6.71 -11.48 12.89
C TRP A 50 7.40 -12.77 12.46
N LEU A 51 7.11 -13.23 11.24
CA LEU A 51 7.70 -14.43 10.62
C LEU A 51 9.13 -14.21 10.10
N GLY A 52 9.57 -12.96 9.91
CA GLY A 52 10.84 -12.65 9.24
C GLY A 52 10.85 -13.11 7.77
N HIS A 53 9.69 -13.19 7.13
CA HIS A 53 9.54 -13.86 5.83
C HIS A 53 9.82 -12.90 4.66
N ARG A 54 11.05 -12.94 4.15
CA ARG A 54 11.52 -12.03 3.09
C ARG A 54 10.65 -11.99 1.83
N LEU A 55 10.03 -13.10 1.44
CA LEU A 55 9.17 -13.15 0.25
C LEU A 55 7.87 -12.36 0.46
N ILE A 56 7.27 -12.43 1.66
CA ILE A 56 6.06 -11.64 1.96
C ILE A 56 6.43 -10.17 1.89
N LEU A 57 7.49 -9.77 2.60
CA LEU A 57 7.92 -8.37 2.66
C LEU A 57 8.35 -7.82 1.29
N SER A 58 8.99 -8.64 0.45
CA SER A 58 9.34 -8.28 -0.93
C SER A 58 8.10 -8.14 -1.82
N SER A 59 7.12 -9.03 -1.70
CA SER A 59 5.83 -8.93 -2.40
C SER A 59 5.07 -7.67 -2.00
N LEU A 60 5.04 -7.32 -0.72
CA LEU A 60 4.38 -6.10 -0.25
C LEU A 60 5.13 -4.85 -0.69
N LEU A 61 6.47 -4.86 -0.70
CA LEU A 61 7.24 -3.73 -1.21
C LEU A 61 6.89 -3.42 -2.66
N ILE A 62 6.86 -4.42 -3.55
CA ILE A 62 6.50 -4.17 -4.96
C ILE A 62 5.03 -3.79 -5.13
N ALA A 63 4.16 -4.23 -4.21
CA ALA A 63 2.74 -3.93 -4.25
C ALA A 63 2.47 -2.43 -4.05
N VAL A 64 3.14 -1.83 -3.07
CA VAL A 64 2.76 -0.51 -2.56
C VAL A 64 3.81 0.57 -2.73
N LEU A 65 5.08 0.26 -3.04
CA LEU A 65 6.13 1.29 -3.11
C LEU A 65 5.76 2.48 -3.99
N VAL A 66 5.35 2.25 -5.24
CA VAL A 66 5.00 3.36 -6.16
C VAL A 66 3.69 4.05 -5.75
N PRO A 67 2.59 3.33 -5.45
CA PRO A 67 1.36 3.97 -4.96
C PRO A 67 1.57 4.82 -3.69
N GLU A 68 2.35 4.33 -2.72
CA GLU A 68 2.62 5.05 -1.47
C GLU A 68 3.48 6.29 -1.69
N LEU A 69 4.47 6.23 -2.60
CA LEU A 69 5.20 7.42 -3.02
C LEU A 69 4.29 8.44 -3.70
N GLY A 70 3.34 7.98 -4.53
CA GLY A 70 2.30 8.84 -5.11
C GLY A 70 1.41 9.47 -4.03
N TRP A 71 1.02 8.70 -3.01
CA TRP A 71 0.27 9.20 -1.86
C TRP A 71 1.06 10.26 -1.10
N ILE A 72 2.35 10.03 -0.80
CA ILE A 72 3.22 11.00 -0.12
C ILE A 72 3.30 12.29 -0.92
N MET A 73 3.53 12.22 -2.23
CA MET A 73 3.58 13.41 -3.08
C MET A 73 2.24 14.15 -3.07
N GLY A 74 1.12 13.42 -3.17
CA GLY A 74 -0.23 14.01 -3.08
C GLY A 74 -0.45 14.74 -1.75
N PHE A 75 -0.11 14.11 -0.63
CA PHE A 75 -0.27 14.69 0.70
C PHE A 75 0.60 15.94 0.90
N LEU A 76 1.87 15.88 0.48
CA LEU A 76 2.79 17.03 0.54
C LEU A 76 2.31 18.18 -0.34
N SER A 77 1.81 17.88 -1.55
CA SER A 77 1.21 18.90 -2.42
C SER A 77 -0.04 19.51 -1.78
N GLY A 78 -0.92 18.72 -1.16
CA GLY A 78 -2.07 19.23 -0.43
C GLY A 78 -1.68 20.18 0.71
N LEU A 79 -0.64 19.86 1.48
CA LEU A 79 -0.13 20.76 2.53
C LEU A 79 0.35 22.11 1.97
N VAL A 80 1.03 22.10 0.83
CA VAL A 80 1.53 23.33 0.17
C VAL A 80 0.40 24.12 -0.49
N LEU A 81 -0.64 23.45 -0.97
CA LEU A 81 -1.76 24.04 -1.71
C LEU A 81 -2.98 24.34 -0.82
N GLY A 82 -2.82 24.37 0.51
CA GLY A 82 -3.88 24.79 1.43
C GLY A 82 -4.99 23.77 1.65
N GLY A 83 -4.72 22.48 1.42
CA GLY A 83 -5.67 21.37 1.62
C GLY A 83 -6.22 20.76 0.33
N GLU A 84 -5.75 21.20 -0.84
CA GLU A 84 -6.26 20.79 -2.15
C GLU A 84 -5.23 19.94 -2.91
N PRO A 85 -5.06 18.65 -2.58
CA PRO A 85 -4.09 17.79 -3.25
C PRO A 85 -4.49 17.52 -4.70
N PRO A 86 -3.53 17.56 -5.65
CA PRO A 86 -3.78 17.20 -7.04
C PRO A 86 -4.36 15.79 -7.17
N LEU A 87 -5.30 15.60 -8.09
CA LEU A 87 -6.00 14.33 -8.38
C LEU A 87 -6.90 13.80 -7.25
N GLY A 88 -7.01 14.50 -6.10
CA GLY A 88 -7.92 14.16 -5.01
C GLY A 88 -7.56 12.92 -4.18
N VAL A 89 -6.47 12.21 -4.53
CA VAL A 89 -6.08 10.93 -3.90
C VAL A 89 -5.91 11.03 -2.37
N THR A 90 -5.49 12.19 -1.89
CA THR A 90 -5.28 12.46 -0.46
C THR A 90 -6.23 13.52 0.10
N ALA A 91 -7.30 13.88 -0.62
CA ALA A 91 -8.23 14.93 -0.21
C ALA A 91 -8.85 14.64 1.17
N TYR A 92 -9.12 13.36 1.46
CA TYR A 92 -9.63 12.91 2.76
C TYR A 92 -8.72 13.27 3.95
N MET A 93 -7.42 13.51 3.73
CA MET A 93 -6.49 13.95 4.78
C MET A 93 -6.73 15.40 5.23
N PHE A 94 -7.50 16.16 4.45
CA PHE A 94 -7.83 17.56 4.68
C PHE A 94 -9.33 17.78 4.94
N ASP A 95 -10.14 16.72 4.81
CA ASP A 95 -11.57 16.74 5.04
C ASP A 95 -11.88 16.94 6.55
N PRO A 96 -12.52 18.07 6.96
CA PRO A 96 -12.82 18.36 8.35
C PRO A 96 -13.84 17.38 8.98
N ASP A 97 -14.64 16.67 8.18
CA ASP A 97 -15.65 15.73 8.66
C ASP A 97 -15.02 14.40 9.13
N ILE A 98 -13.78 14.12 8.73
CA ILE A 98 -13.01 12.97 9.21
C ILE A 98 -12.26 13.35 10.49
N PRO A 99 -12.42 12.63 11.62
CA PRO A 99 -11.76 12.98 12.87
C PRO A 99 -10.23 13.06 12.72
N PRO A 100 -9.56 14.05 13.35
CA PRO A 100 -8.11 14.19 13.28
C PRO A 100 -7.35 12.91 13.67
N PHE A 101 -7.90 12.14 14.61
CA PHE A 101 -7.36 10.85 15.01
C PHE A 101 -7.36 9.82 13.86
N ILE A 102 -8.45 9.72 13.08
CA ILE A 102 -8.54 8.80 11.94
C ILE A 102 -7.55 9.22 10.85
N ARG A 103 -7.47 10.52 10.54
CA ARG A 103 -6.49 11.04 9.57
C ARG A 103 -5.05 10.82 10.03
N ALA A 104 -4.77 10.96 11.33
CA ALA A 104 -3.45 10.70 11.90
C ALA A 104 -3.04 9.23 11.76
N LEU A 105 -3.98 8.29 11.90
CA LEU A 105 -3.72 6.87 11.66
C LEU A 105 -3.30 6.63 10.20
N SER A 106 -3.90 7.32 9.22
CA SER A 106 -3.53 7.21 7.80
C SER A 106 -2.10 7.65 7.50
N LEU A 107 -1.43 8.38 8.40
CA LEU A 107 -0.02 8.76 8.21
C LEU A 107 0.94 7.55 8.16
N TYR A 108 0.48 6.33 8.42
CA TYR A 108 1.27 5.13 8.11
C TYR A 108 1.70 5.08 6.65
N HIS A 109 0.95 5.67 5.72
CA HIS A 109 1.31 5.79 4.31
C HIS A 109 2.69 6.46 4.11
N ALA A 110 3.04 7.43 4.98
CA ALA A 110 4.33 8.09 4.95
C ALA A 110 5.49 7.22 5.48
N VAL A 111 5.19 6.13 6.19
CA VAL A 111 6.19 5.27 6.86
C VAL A 111 6.34 3.92 6.15
N LEU A 112 5.23 3.32 5.73
CA LEU A 112 5.14 1.96 5.22
C LEU A 112 6.09 1.65 4.05
N PRO A 113 6.19 2.45 2.96
CA PRO A 113 7.10 2.12 1.86
C PRO A 113 8.56 2.09 2.29
N PHE A 114 8.98 3.01 3.15
CA PHE A 114 10.35 3.08 3.66
C PHE A 114 10.64 1.97 4.66
N LEU A 115 9.67 1.62 5.51
CA LEU A 115 9.78 0.49 6.42
C LEU A 115 9.94 -0.82 5.64
N LEU A 116 9.10 -1.07 4.63
CA LEU A 116 9.20 -2.26 3.78
C LEU A 116 10.53 -2.30 3.02
N LEU A 117 10.99 -1.17 2.48
CA LEU A 117 12.29 -1.08 1.81
C LEU A 117 13.43 -1.41 2.78
N TRP A 118 13.43 -0.84 3.98
CA TRP A 118 14.43 -1.11 5.00
C TRP A 118 14.43 -2.59 5.43
N LEU A 119 13.25 -3.18 5.63
CA LEU A 119 13.10 -4.61 5.94
C LEU A 119 13.66 -5.49 4.83
N VAL A 120 13.37 -5.17 3.57
CA VAL A 120 13.86 -5.89 2.40
C VAL A 120 15.38 -5.74 2.23
N VAL A 121 15.94 -4.55 2.44
CA VAL A 121 17.39 -4.33 2.45
C VAL A 121 18.06 -5.17 3.54
N ARG A 122 17.43 -5.29 4.71
CA ARG A 122 17.97 -6.03 5.86
C ARG A 122 17.88 -7.55 5.69
N LEU A 123 16.78 -8.07 5.14
CA LEU A 123 16.50 -9.51 5.02
C LEU A 123 16.89 -10.10 3.66
N GLY A 124 17.16 -9.22 2.69
CA GLY A 124 17.38 -9.56 1.28
C GLY A 124 16.08 -9.57 0.47
N TYR A 125 16.15 -8.98 -0.72
CA TYR A 125 15.03 -8.97 -1.66
C TYR A 125 14.85 -10.33 -2.33
N ASP A 126 13.62 -10.84 -2.30
CA ASP A 126 13.25 -12.09 -2.95
C ASP A 126 12.61 -11.81 -4.32
N ARG A 127 13.32 -12.14 -5.39
CA ARG A 127 12.86 -11.87 -6.76
C ARG A 127 11.58 -12.61 -7.13
N ARG A 128 11.24 -13.70 -6.42
CA ARG A 128 9.98 -14.43 -6.65
C ARG A 128 8.75 -13.58 -6.35
N ALA A 129 8.91 -12.46 -5.64
CA ALA A 129 7.85 -11.49 -5.36
C ALA A 129 7.03 -11.11 -6.60
N VAL A 130 7.68 -10.93 -7.77
CA VAL A 130 7.00 -10.53 -9.02
C VAL A 130 6.02 -11.59 -9.54
N LEU A 131 6.23 -12.86 -9.18
CA LEU A 131 5.34 -13.97 -9.54
C LEU A 131 4.34 -14.27 -8.43
N CYS A 132 4.72 -14.08 -7.16
CA CYS A 132 3.88 -14.42 -6.01
C CYS A 132 2.85 -13.33 -5.67
N TRP A 133 3.16 -12.06 -5.92
CA TRP A 133 2.25 -10.97 -5.59
C TRP A 133 1.03 -10.87 -6.52
N PRO A 134 1.14 -10.97 -7.86
CA PRO A 134 0.00 -10.72 -8.74
C PRO A 134 -1.26 -11.54 -8.43
N PRO A 135 -1.19 -12.85 -8.11
CA PRO A 135 -2.40 -13.60 -7.74
C PRO A 135 -3.11 -13.03 -6.49
N VAL A 136 -2.34 -12.60 -5.49
CA VAL A 136 -2.89 -11.96 -4.28
C VAL A 136 -3.47 -10.59 -4.62
N GLY A 137 -2.73 -9.80 -5.40
CA GLY A 137 -3.17 -8.47 -5.80
C GLY A 137 -4.44 -8.49 -6.66
N TRP A 138 -4.55 -9.44 -7.59
CA TRP A 138 -5.76 -9.66 -8.37
C TRP A 138 -6.94 -10.08 -7.51
N THR A 139 -6.70 -10.97 -6.54
CA THR A 139 -7.73 -11.37 -5.57
C THR A 139 -8.24 -10.16 -4.80
N LEU A 140 -7.35 -9.25 -4.36
CA LEU A 140 -7.75 -8.01 -3.68
C LEU A 140 -8.54 -7.06 -4.60
N LEU A 141 -8.16 -6.92 -5.88
CA LEU A 141 -8.90 -6.08 -6.83
C LEU A 141 -10.29 -6.65 -7.14
N VAL A 142 -10.40 -7.96 -7.38
CA VAL A 142 -11.68 -8.62 -7.61
C VAL A 142 -12.55 -8.54 -6.36
N ALA A 143 -11.99 -8.78 -5.17
CA ALA A 143 -12.71 -8.62 -3.91
C ALA A 143 -13.17 -7.17 -3.70
N SER A 144 -12.32 -6.18 -4.00
CA SER A 144 -12.68 -4.76 -3.93
C SER A 144 -13.86 -4.46 -4.86
N TYR A 145 -13.82 -4.96 -6.10
CA TYR A 145 -14.90 -4.78 -7.06
C TYR A 145 -16.23 -5.42 -6.63
N LEU A 146 -16.17 -6.58 -5.97
CA LEU A 146 -17.37 -7.33 -5.55
C LEU A 146 -17.94 -6.87 -4.20
N LEU A 147 -17.10 -6.36 -3.30
CA LEU A 147 -17.44 -6.12 -1.89
C LEU A 147 -17.46 -4.64 -1.49
N SER A 148 -16.97 -3.72 -2.35
CA SER A 148 -17.05 -2.28 -2.12
C SER A 148 -18.12 -1.63 -3.00
N THR A 149 -18.54 -0.42 -2.62
CA THR A 149 -19.48 0.38 -3.41
C THR A 149 -18.75 1.36 -4.35
N PRO A 150 -19.41 1.86 -5.40
CA PRO A 150 -18.86 2.92 -6.24
C PRO A 150 -18.39 4.16 -5.48
N GLU A 151 -19.06 4.50 -4.38
CA GLU A 151 -18.71 5.64 -3.52
C GLU A 151 -17.42 5.36 -2.72
N GLN A 152 -17.20 4.12 -2.29
CA GLN A 152 -15.97 3.72 -1.61
C GLN A 152 -14.78 3.62 -2.58
N ASN A 153 -15.05 3.23 -3.84
CA ASN A 153 -14.10 3.12 -4.95
C ASN A 153 -12.73 2.51 -4.56
N ILE A 154 -12.76 1.41 -3.79
CA ILE A 154 -11.55 0.84 -3.20
C ILE A 154 -10.60 0.36 -4.28
N ASN A 155 -9.33 0.76 -4.19
CA ASN A 155 -8.31 0.50 -5.21
C ASN A 155 -8.68 0.99 -6.62
N TRP A 156 -9.60 1.96 -6.73
CA TRP A 156 -10.08 2.52 -8.00
C TRP A 156 -10.74 1.51 -8.94
N VAL A 157 -11.37 0.47 -8.38
CA VAL A 157 -12.06 -0.58 -9.15
C VAL A 157 -13.30 -0.09 -9.91
N PHE A 158 -13.78 1.14 -9.65
CA PHE A 158 -14.87 1.76 -10.41
C PHE A 158 -14.43 2.96 -11.27
N GLY A 159 -13.22 3.50 -11.08
CA GLY A 159 -12.66 4.61 -11.87
C GLY A 159 -11.55 5.36 -11.13
N ILE A 160 -10.82 6.24 -11.83
CA ILE A 160 -9.76 7.06 -11.20
C ILE A 160 -10.41 8.18 -10.40
N SER A 161 -10.23 8.14 -9.07
CA SER A 161 -10.85 9.03 -8.09
C SER A 161 -12.38 8.91 -8.02
N GLU A 162 -13.08 9.02 -9.15
CA GLU A 162 -14.52 8.90 -9.29
C GLU A 162 -14.91 7.70 -10.18
N PRO A 163 -16.12 7.13 -10.01
CA PRO A 163 -16.64 6.11 -10.91
C PRO A 163 -16.69 6.59 -12.37
N GLN A 164 -16.09 5.81 -13.27
CA GLN A 164 -16.03 6.13 -14.70
C GLN A 164 -17.29 5.67 -15.44
N GLN A 165 -17.63 6.37 -16.54
CA GLN A 165 -18.79 6.06 -17.39
C GLN A 165 -18.41 5.74 -18.85
N LEU A 166 -17.12 5.68 -19.17
CA LEU A 166 -16.58 5.49 -20.51
C LEU A 166 -16.72 4.05 -21.01
N MET A 167 -16.72 3.08 -20.10
CA MET A 167 -16.77 1.66 -20.45
C MET A 167 -17.52 0.83 -19.39
N PRO A 168 -17.93 -0.40 -19.73
CA PRO A 168 -18.52 -1.32 -18.76
C PRO A 168 -17.58 -1.56 -17.55
N PRO A 169 -18.10 -1.66 -16.31
CA PRO A 169 -17.26 -1.79 -15.11
C PRO A 169 -16.30 -3.00 -15.11
N TRP A 170 -16.70 -4.13 -15.70
CA TRP A 170 -15.82 -5.30 -15.82
C TRP A 170 -14.63 -5.06 -16.76
N LEU A 171 -14.81 -4.24 -17.80
CA LEU A 171 -13.74 -3.89 -18.74
C LEU A 171 -12.75 -2.94 -18.07
N TRP A 172 -13.24 -2.02 -17.25
CA TRP A 172 -12.40 -1.20 -16.38
C TRP A 172 -11.60 -2.05 -15.39
N LEU A 173 -12.23 -3.03 -14.72
CA LEU A 173 -11.54 -3.97 -13.83
C LEU A 173 -10.45 -4.75 -14.56
N ALA A 174 -10.72 -5.24 -15.78
CA ALA A 174 -9.73 -5.94 -16.60
C ALA A 174 -8.53 -5.04 -16.97
N ALA A 175 -8.80 -3.77 -17.32
CA ALA A 175 -7.77 -2.78 -17.58
C ALA A 175 -6.93 -2.51 -16.32
N LEU A 176 -7.58 -2.39 -15.15
CA LEU A 176 -6.92 -2.15 -13.87
C LEU A 176 -6.05 -3.34 -13.43
N LEU A 177 -6.53 -4.59 -13.60
CA LEU A 177 -5.74 -5.79 -13.36
C LEU A 177 -4.46 -5.81 -14.21
N THR A 178 -4.60 -5.45 -15.49
CA THR A 178 -3.48 -5.36 -16.44
C THR A 178 -2.51 -4.27 -16.03
N ALA A 179 -2.99 -3.04 -15.81
CA ALA A 179 -2.18 -1.90 -15.40
C ALA A 179 -1.44 -2.16 -14.08
N SER A 180 -2.11 -2.74 -13.10
CA SER A 180 -1.51 -3.11 -11.80
C SER A 180 -0.39 -4.14 -11.97
N THR A 181 -0.59 -5.15 -12.83
CA THR A 181 0.44 -6.16 -13.12
C THR A 181 1.68 -5.53 -13.74
N LEU A 182 1.49 -4.64 -14.71
CA LEU A 182 2.58 -3.89 -15.34
C LEU A 182 3.30 -2.99 -14.31
N LEU A 183 2.55 -2.32 -13.44
CA LEU A 183 3.10 -1.48 -12.37
C LEU A 183 3.94 -2.31 -11.37
N TRP A 184 3.46 -3.47 -10.94
CA TRP A 184 4.23 -4.35 -10.05
C TRP A 184 5.49 -4.89 -10.72
N GLY A 185 5.41 -5.21 -12.02
CA GLY A 185 6.59 -5.58 -12.82
C GLY A 185 7.61 -4.44 -12.92
N ALA A 186 7.17 -3.22 -13.22
CA ALA A 186 8.03 -2.04 -13.27
C ALA A 186 8.67 -1.73 -11.91
N THR A 187 7.89 -1.84 -10.82
CA THR A 187 8.36 -1.65 -9.45
C THR A 187 9.39 -2.72 -9.09
N HIS A 188 9.17 -3.97 -9.48
CA HIS A 188 10.15 -5.05 -9.29
C HIS A 188 11.48 -4.76 -9.99
N LEU A 189 11.44 -4.26 -11.23
CA LEU A 189 12.64 -3.88 -11.98
C LEU A 189 13.37 -2.72 -11.30
N LEU A 190 12.64 -1.69 -10.87
CA LEU A 190 13.18 -0.54 -10.13
C LEU A 190 13.89 -0.99 -8.85
N VAL A 191 13.23 -1.77 -8.00
CA VAL A 191 13.80 -2.28 -6.74
C VAL A 191 15.04 -3.14 -7.02
N THR A 192 14.97 -4.01 -8.03
CA THR A 192 16.12 -4.85 -8.42
C THR A 192 17.32 -4.01 -8.87
N TYR A 193 17.07 -2.96 -9.64
CA TYR A 193 18.11 -2.03 -10.10
C TYR A 193 18.77 -1.29 -8.93
N LEU A 194 17.96 -0.67 -8.06
CA LEU A 194 18.44 0.10 -6.90
C LEU A 194 19.28 -0.76 -5.94
N LEU A 195 18.83 -1.99 -5.66
CA LEU A 195 19.54 -2.88 -4.75
C LEU A 195 20.84 -3.43 -5.34
N ARG A 196 20.91 -3.70 -6.65
CA ARG A 196 22.17 -4.08 -7.31
C ARG A 196 23.21 -2.98 -7.19
N TRP A 197 22.81 -1.73 -7.40
CA TRP A 197 23.73 -0.58 -7.33
C TRP A 197 24.32 -0.40 -5.93
N SER A 198 23.50 -0.57 -4.88
CA SER A 198 23.95 -0.48 -3.49
C SER A 198 25.02 -1.52 -3.08
N HIS A 199 25.06 -2.67 -3.76
CA HIS A 199 26.04 -3.73 -3.49
C HIS A 199 27.31 -3.56 -4.32
N ALA A 200 27.24 -2.87 -5.47
CA ALA A 200 28.40 -2.55 -6.30
C ALA A 200 29.20 -1.34 -5.78
N ALA A 201 28.58 -0.48 -4.97
CA ALA A 201 29.20 0.70 -4.36
C ALA A 201 29.84 0.44 -2.98
N ARG A 202 29.90 -0.82 -2.53
CA ARG A 202 30.55 -1.27 -1.29
C ARG A 202 31.75 -2.14 -1.62
#